data_AF-A0A0R2R640-F1
#
_entry.id   AF-A0A0R2R640-F1
#
_cell.length_a   1.000
_cell.length_b   1.000
_cell.length_c   1.000
_cell.angle_alpha   90.00
_cell.angle_beta   90.00
_cell.angle_gamma   90.00
#
_symmetry.space_group_name_H-M   'P 1'
#
loop_
_entity.id
_entity.type
_entity.pdbx_description
1 polymer ?
#
loop_
_entity_poly.entity_id
_entity_poly.type
_entity_poly.pdbx_seq_one_letter_code
_entity_poly.pdbx_strand_id
1 'polypeptide(L)'
;MAVWIWFAVAGLLLVVEMLTADLLFASLALAALAAGVTNAVGGSQTLQGVTFAVFAILSLISLRPIALRHLKKQVPGSATNVDALIGAHAVATSTID
;
A
#
# COMPACT_ATOMS: atom_id res chain seq x y z
N MET A 1 -21.79 -17.27 7.40
CA MET A 1 -21.91 -15.80 7.28
C MET A 1 -22.29 -15.43 5.85
N ALA A 2 -22.96 -14.30 5.64
CA ALA A 2 -23.31 -13.83 4.30
C ALA A 2 -22.06 -13.35 3.52
N VAL A 3 -21.92 -13.76 2.26
CA VAL A 3 -20.78 -13.41 1.39
C VAL A 3 -20.62 -11.90 1.17
N TRP A 4 -21.73 -11.16 1.21
CA TRP A 4 -21.79 -9.71 1.04
C TRP A 4 -20.93 -8.94 2.05
N ILE A 5 -20.68 -9.50 3.24
CA ILE A 5 -19.85 -8.87 4.28
C ILE A 5 -18.42 -8.67 3.77
N TRP A 6 -17.84 -9.69 3.13
CA TRP A 6 -16.48 -9.63 2.61
C TRP A 6 -16.33 -8.62 1.46
N PHE A 7 -17.34 -8.53 0.59
CA PHE A 7 -17.37 -7.53 -0.47
C PHE A 7 -17.54 -6.11 0.08
N ALA A 8 -18.38 -5.91 1.09
CA ALA A 8 -18.53 -4.62 1.76
C ALA A 8 -17.23 -4.18 2.45
N VAL A 9 -16.56 -5.10 3.15
CA VAL A 9 -15.26 -4.84 3.79
C VAL A 9 -14.20 -4.50 2.74
N ALA A 10 -14.11 -5.27 1.65
CA ALA A 10 -13.18 -4.97 0.55
C ALA A 10 -13.45 -3.59 -0.09
N GLY A 11 -14.73 -3.26 -0.31
CA GLY A 11 -15.13 -1.95 -0.84
C GLY A 11 -14.76 -0.80 0.09
N LEU A 12 -15.03 -0.94 1.40
CA LEU A 12 -14.66 0.06 2.40
C LEU A 12 -13.13 0.27 2.45
N LEU A 13 -12.36 -0.81 2.43
CA LEU A 13 -10.90 -0.75 2.43
C LEU A 13 -10.37 -0.01 1.19
N LEU A 14 -10.95 -0.25 0.01
CA LEU A 14 -10.57 0.50 -1.19
C LEU A 14 -10.94 1.98 -1.13
N VAL A 15 -12.09 2.34 -0.55
CA VAL A 15 -12.45 3.74 -0.34
C VAL A 15 -11.43 4.42 0.58
N VAL A 16 -11.05 3.76 1.68
CA VAL A 16 -10.01 4.28 2.58
C VAL A 16 -8.69 4.45 1.85
N GLU A 17 -8.28 3.46 1.05
CA GLU A 17 -7.05 3.54 0.26
C GLU A 17 -7.01 4.79 -0.63
N MET A 18 -8.11 5.08 -1.33
CA MET A 18 -8.19 6.23 -2.23
C MET A 18 -8.04 7.56 -1.47
N LEU A 19 -8.36 7.59 -0.18
CA LEU A 19 -8.21 8.77 0.68
C LEU A 19 -6.79 8.87 1.25
N THR A 20 -6.15 7.74 1.59
CA THR A 20 -4.78 7.72 2.15
C THR A 20 -3.69 7.70 1.09
N ALA A 21 -4.01 7.35 -0.16
CA ALA A 21 -3.06 6.98 -1.21
C ALA A 21 -2.02 5.94 -0.72
N ASP A 22 -2.49 5.09 0.21
CA ASP A 22 -1.79 3.94 0.80
C ASP A 22 -1.54 2.86 -0.27
N LEU A 23 -0.80 1.82 0.08
CA LEU A 23 -0.83 0.50 -0.56
C LEU A 23 -1.36 -0.56 0.44
N LEU A 24 -1.40 -0.22 1.74
CA LEU A 24 -1.83 -1.11 2.81
C LEU A 24 -3.31 -1.55 2.66
N PHE A 25 -4.21 -0.61 2.40
CA PHE A 25 -5.65 -0.92 2.43
C PHE A 25 -6.08 -1.68 1.17
N ALA A 26 -5.46 -1.43 0.02
CA ALA A 26 -5.66 -2.24 -1.18
C ALA A 26 -5.19 -3.68 -0.98
N SER A 27 -4.06 -3.87 -0.29
CA SER A 27 -3.58 -5.21 0.12
C SER A 27 -4.61 -5.97 0.95
N LEU A 28 -5.19 -5.30 1.94
CA LEU A 28 -6.21 -5.89 2.81
C LEU A 28 -7.52 -6.12 2.07
N ALA A 29 -7.89 -5.25 1.13
CA ALA A 29 -9.06 -5.44 0.28
C ALA A 29 -8.92 -6.70 -0.59
N LEU A 30 -7.75 -6.94 -1.16
CA LEU A 30 -7.48 -8.16 -1.93
C LEU A 30 -7.59 -9.43 -1.07
N ALA A 31 -7.09 -9.38 0.17
CA ALA A 31 -7.24 -10.47 1.12
C ALA A 31 -8.72 -10.71 1.51
N ALA A 32 -9.49 -9.65 1.70
CA ALA A 32 -10.92 -9.72 1.98
C ALA A 32 -11.70 -10.35 0.81
N LEU A 33 -11.33 -10.04 -0.44
CA LEU A 33 -11.91 -10.68 -1.62
C LEU A 33 -11.59 -12.19 -1.66
N ALA A 34 -10.35 -12.59 -1.37
CA ALA A 34 -9.98 -14.00 -1.32
C ALA A 34 -10.78 -14.77 -0.25
N ALA A 35 -10.96 -14.18 0.94
CA ALA A 35 -11.80 -14.75 1.99
C ALA A 35 -13.29 -14.80 1.60
N GLY A 36 -13.77 -13.80 0.86
CA GLY A 36 -15.10 -13.79 0.27
C GLY A 36 -15.33 -14.93 -0.74
N VAL A 37 -14.34 -15.21 -1.59
CA VAL A 37 -14.36 -16.37 -2.50
C VAL A 37 -14.38 -17.67 -1.69
N THR A 38 -13.55 -17.81 -0.65
CA THR A 38 -13.58 -18.97 0.25
C THR A 38 -14.96 -19.16 0.90
N ASN A 39 -15.64 -18.08 1.29
CA ASN A 39 -17.01 -18.15 1.80
C ASN A 39 -18.01 -18.58 0.70
N ALA A 40 -17.84 -18.09 -0.53
CA ALA A 40 -18.72 -18.41 -1.66
C ALA A 40 -18.67 -19.90 -2.06
N VAL A 41 -17.52 -20.55 -1.91
CA VAL A 41 -17.36 -22.00 -2.14
C VAL A 41 -17.74 -22.86 -0.92
N GLY A 42 -18.32 -22.27 0.13
CA GLY A 42 -18.79 -22.99 1.32
C GLY A 42 -17.70 -23.27 2.37
N GLY A 43 -16.56 -22.58 2.31
CA GLY A 43 -15.49 -22.71 3.29
C GLY A 43 -15.93 -22.28 4.70
N SER A 44 -15.47 -23.00 5.72
CA SER A 44 -15.79 -22.71 7.12
C SER A 44 -15.25 -21.33 7.55
N GLN A 45 -15.78 -20.78 8.64
CA GLN A 45 -15.35 -19.47 9.16
C GLN A 45 -13.85 -19.45 9.51
N THR A 46 -13.31 -20.57 9.99
CA THR A 46 -11.86 -20.75 10.22
C THR A 46 -11.07 -20.68 8.92
N LEU A 47 -11.57 -21.34 7.86
CA LEU A 47 -10.93 -21.34 6.55
C LEU A 47 -10.89 -19.94 5.95
N GLN A 48 -11.97 -19.17 6.11
CA GLN A 48 -12.04 -17.76 5.68
C GLN A 48 -10.99 -16.90 6.39
N GLY A 49 -10.87 -17.03 7.71
CA GLY A 49 -9.87 -16.30 8.50
C GLY A 49 -8.43 -16.65 8.14
N VAL A 50 -8.15 -17.94 7.90
CA VAL A 50 -6.83 -18.41 7.46
C VAL A 50 -6.52 -17.90 6.05
N THR A 51 -7.45 -18.00 5.10
CA THR A 51 -7.26 -17.47 3.74
C THR A 51 -7.00 -15.97 3.79
N PHE A 52 -7.78 -15.21 4.56
CA PHE A 52 -7.56 -13.77 4.74
C PHE A 52 -6.14 -13.47 5.23
N ALA A 53 -5.70 -14.12 6.31
CA ALA A 53 -4.38 -13.88 6.89
C ALA A 53 -3.25 -14.20 5.91
N VAL A 54 -3.34 -15.35 5.20
CA VAL A 54 -2.34 -15.76 4.21
C VAL A 54 -2.28 -14.78 3.04
N PHE A 55 -3.42 -14.40 2.48
CA PHE A 55 -3.46 -13.45 1.36
C PHE A 55 -3.04 -12.04 1.77
N ALA A 56 -3.34 -11.60 3.00
CA ALA A 56 -2.88 -10.32 3.52
C ALA A 56 -1.35 -10.28 3.62
N ILE A 57 -0.74 -11.30 4.22
CA ILE A 57 0.72 -11.40 4.35
C ILE A 57 1.38 -11.47 2.97
N LEU A 58 0.88 -12.32 2.07
CA LEU A 58 1.41 -12.44 0.71
C LEU A 58 1.31 -11.11 -0.05
N SER A 59 0.15 -10.45 0.02
CA SER A 59 -0.07 -9.17 -0.66
C SER A 59 0.89 -8.10 -0.12
N LEU A 60 1.07 -8.00 1.20
CA LEU A 60 1.98 -7.02 1.82
C LEU A 60 3.46 -7.29 1.48
N ILE A 61 3.87 -8.55 1.47
CA ILE A 61 5.24 -8.93 1.08
C ILE A 61 5.49 -8.59 -0.40
N SER A 62 4.51 -8.84 -1.28
CA SER A 62 4.58 -8.45 -2.69
C SER A 62 4.53 -6.93 -2.89
N LEU A 63 3.87 -6.20 -2.00
CA LEU A 63 3.75 -4.74 -2.09
C LEU A 63 5.02 -4.02 -1.63
N ARG A 64 5.74 -4.54 -0.64
CA ARG A 64 7.00 -3.96 -0.17
C ARG A 64 8.02 -3.64 -1.30
N PRO A 65 8.33 -4.56 -2.24
CA PRO A 65 9.22 -4.26 -3.37
C PRO A 65 8.57 -3.30 -4.38
N ILE A 66 7.23 -3.29 -4.53
CA ILE A 66 6.52 -2.40 -5.46
C ILE A 66 6.52 -0.95 -4.93
N ALA A 67 6.26 -0.76 -3.64
CA ALA A 67 6.34 0.51 -2.95
C ALA A 67 7.78 1.07 -2.99
N LEU A 68 8.77 0.23 -2.66
CA LEU A 68 10.18 0.61 -2.75
C LEU A 68 10.61 0.91 -4.20
N ARG A 69 10.09 0.19 -5.20
CA ARG A 69 10.40 0.43 -6.62
C ARG A 69 9.69 1.67 -7.16
N HIS A 70 8.53 2.05 -6.64
CA HIS A 70 7.86 3.32 -6.96
C HIS A 70 8.55 4.50 -6.28
N LEU A 71 8.97 4.35 -5.02
CA LEU A 71 9.78 5.35 -4.31
C LEU A 71 11.15 5.54 -4.98
N LYS A 72 11.84 4.46 -5.36
CA LYS A 72 13.11 4.51 -6.09
C LYS A 72 12.98 4.86 -7.58
N LYS A 73 11.76 4.93 -8.12
CA LYS A 73 11.48 5.46 -9.46
C LYS A 73 11.47 6.99 -9.51
N GLN A 74 11.82 7.66 -8.41
CA GLN A 74 12.27 9.05 -8.49
C GLN A 74 13.63 9.08 -9.20
N VAL A 75 13.55 9.38 -10.51
CA VAL A 75 14.58 9.79 -11.49
C VAL A 75 16.04 9.71 -11.01
N PRO A 76 16.95 9.03 -11.74
CA PRO A 76 18.39 9.17 -11.53
C PRO A 76 18.77 10.67 -11.66
N GLY A 77 19.02 11.34 -10.53
CA GLY A 77 19.24 12.79 -10.47
C GLY A 77 18.22 13.60 -9.66
N SER A 78 17.15 13.00 -9.14
CA SER A 78 16.30 13.64 -8.11
C SER A 78 16.98 13.55 -6.73
N ALA A 79 18.13 14.19 -6.61
CA ALA A 79 18.60 14.58 -5.29
C ALA A 79 17.52 15.49 -4.69
N THR A 80 17.00 15.13 -3.54
CA THR A 80 15.97 15.91 -2.83
C THR A 80 16.57 16.47 -1.55
N ASN A 81 16.00 17.56 -1.05
CA ASN A 81 16.45 18.18 0.21
C ASN A 81 17.94 18.64 0.13
N VAL A 82 18.74 18.40 1.18
CA VAL A 82 20.15 18.82 1.25
C VAL A 82 20.99 18.29 0.09
N ASP A 83 20.72 17.06 -0.38
CA ASP A 83 21.46 16.49 -1.51
C ASP A 83 21.22 17.28 -2.81
N ALA A 84 20.06 17.94 -2.95
CA ALA A 84 19.75 18.78 -4.11
C ALA A 84 20.56 20.08 -4.14
N LEU A 85 21.04 20.53 -2.98
CA LEU A 85 21.79 21.77 -2.82
C LEU A 85 23.28 21.58 -3.19
N ILE A 86 23.76 20.35 -3.31
CA ILE A 86 25.14 20.05 -3.67
C ILE A 86 25.38 20.47 -5.13
N GLY A 87 26.15 21.55 -5.32
CA GLY A 87 26.44 22.12 -6.64
C GLY A 87 25.39 23.13 -7.16
N ALA A 88 24.34 23.40 -6.38
CA ALA A 88 23.36 24.42 -6.73
C ALA A 88 23.93 25.84 -6.47
N HIS A 89 23.62 26.79 -7.35
CA HIS A 89 23.96 28.19 -7.13
C HIS A 89 23.08 28.79 -6.03
N ALA A 90 23.72 29.41 -5.04
CA ALA A 90 23.05 30.14 -3.97
C ALA A 90 23.46 31.62 -3.98
N VAL A 91 22.56 32.50 -3.54
CA VAL A 91 22.81 33.94 -3.39
C VAL A 91 22.84 34.25 -1.89
N ALA A 92 23.91 34.91 -1.44
CA ALA A 92 24.04 35.35 -0.05
C ALA A 92 23.08 36.51 0.22
N THR A 93 22.26 36.39 1.26
CA THR A 93 21.33 37.44 1.71
C THR A 93 21.92 38.37 2.77
N SER A 94 23.08 38.02 3.34
CA SER A 94 23.79 38.84 4.32
C SER A 94 25.27 38.92 3.98
N THR A 95 25.94 39.95 4.49
CA THR A 95 27.40 40.08 4.45
C THR A 95 28.04 38.95 5.24
N ILE A 96 29.13 38.42 4.68
CA ILE A 96 29.98 37.40 5.32
C ILE A 96 31.19 38.16 5.87
N ASP A 97 31.39 38.12 7.18
CA ASP A 97 32.57 38.68 7.87
C ASP A 97 33.80 37.75 7.80
#